data_AF-A0A2D6PAA8-F1
#
_entry.id   AF-A0A2D6PAA8-F1
#
_cell.length_a   1.000
_cell.length_b   1.000
_cell.length_c   1.000
_cell.angle_alpha   90.00
_cell.angle_beta   90.00
_cell.angle_gamma   90.00
#
_symmetry.space_group_name_H-M   'P 1'
#
loop_
_entity.id
_entity.type
_entity.pdbx_description
1 polymer ?
#
loop_
_entity_poly.entity_id
_entity_poly.type
_entity_poly.pdbx_seq_one_letter_code
_entity_poly.pdbx_strand_id
1 'polypeptide(L)'
;MGTRSRIGIQLKDGSILSSYHHWDGYPEWLGRILTTHYNSREQAADLIDGGDMSCAWTKDRWTGKQLAAYVTEQKEAEEYGPQYYSGRGEDCPPRLDDNMEKYLTNGEEYGYIFENGEWKCYDTKDWSDTYKEQISIPEGALAV
;
A
#
# COMPACT_ATOMS: atom_id res chain seq x y z
N MET A 1 2.33 -16.08 4.11
CA MET A 1 2.82 -15.19 5.19
C MET A 1 3.39 -13.98 4.49
N GLY A 2 2.75 -12.83 4.61
CA GLY A 2 3.16 -11.58 3.96
C GLY A 2 3.38 -10.49 4.99
N THR A 3 4.23 -9.52 4.66
CA THR A 3 4.41 -8.29 5.41
C THR A 3 3.37 -7.30 4.93
N ARG A 4 2.43 -6.94 5.80
CA ARG A 4 1.32 -6.04 5.54
C ARG A 4 1.72 -4.62 5.90
N SER A 5 1.05 -3.70 5.27
CA SER A 5 1.27 -2.29 5.46
C SER A 5 0.00 -1.53 5.20
N ARG A 6 -0.04 -0.28 5.64
CA ARG A 6 -1.06 0.67 5.24
C ARG A 6 -0.43 1.84 4.51
N ILE A 7 -1.06 2.28 3.43
CA ILE A 7 -0.59 3.36 2.56
C ILE A 7 -1.58 4.50 2.70
N GLY A 8 -1.13 5.65 3.20
CA GLY A 8 -1.98 6.78 3.53
C GLY A 8 -1.52 8.09 2.90
N ILE A 9 -2.45 9.03 2.77
CA ILE A 9 -2.22 10.41 2.37
C ILE A 9 -2.79 11.35 3.42
N GLN A 10 -2.00 12.33 3.84
CA GLN A 10 -2.47 13.34 4.79
C GLN A 10 -3.36 14.37 4.08
N LEU A 11 -4.53 14.63 4.66
CA LEU A 11 -5.47 15.65 4.21
C LEU A 11 -5.21 16.99 4.89
N LYS A 12 -5.83 18.06 4.37
CA LYS A 12 -5.59 19.44 4.84
C LYS A 12 -5.99 19.67 6.31
N ASP A 13 -6.94 18.90 6.82
CA ASP A 13 -7.42 18.95 8.20
C ASP A 13 -6.59 18.08 9.16
N GLY A 14 -5.54 17.41 8.66
CA GLY A 14 -4.67 16.52 9.43
C GLY A 14 -5.18 15.08 9.54
N SER A 15 -6.36 14.77 9.00
CA SER A 15 -6.83 13.39 8.86
C SER A 15 -6.02 12.63 7.81
N ILE A 16 -6.08 11.30 7.86
CA ILE A 16 -5.34 10.42 6.95
C ILE A 16 -6.32 9.48 6.26
N LEU A 17 -6.38 9.56 4.94
CA LEU A 17 -7.09 8.59 4.11
C LEU A 17 -6.10 7.50 3.70
N SER A 18 -6.47 6.23 3.84
CA SER A 18 -5.51 5.13 3.63
C SER A 18 -6.13 3.83 3.15
N SER A 19 -5.32 3.04 2.44
CA SER A 19 -5.69 1.71 1.97
C SER A 19 -4.71 0.65 2.48
N TYR A 20 -5.23 -0.53 2.77
CA TYR A 20 -4.45 -1.69 3.18
C TYR A 20 -3.66 -2.27 2.00
N HIS A 21 -2.47 -2.79 2.29
CA HIS A 21 -1.57 -3.45 1.36
C HIS A 21 -1.03 -4.74 1.98
N HIS A 22 -1.17 -5.86 1.27
CA HIS A 22 -0.99 -7.20 1.86
C HIS A 22 0.42 -7.78 1.80
N TRP A 23 1.09 -7.65 0.64
CA TRP A 23 2.35 -8.34 0.35
C TRP A 23 3.51 -7.37 0.31
N ASP A 24 4.69 -7.77 0.79
CA ASP A 24 5.93 -7.01 0.62
C ASP A 24 5.92 -5.55 1.15
N GLY A 25 5.15 -5.29 2.21
CA GLY A 25 4.98 -3.96 2.81
C GLY A 25 6.23 -3.38 3.51
N TYR A 26 7.39 -4.00 3.40
CA TYR A 26 8.62 -3.55 4.05
C TYR A 26 9.27 -2.36 3.30
N PRO A 27 10.01 -1.46 3.99
CA PRO A 27 10.55 -0.23 3.40
C PRO A 27 11.45 -0.46 2.19
N GLU A 28 12.21 -1.56 2.19
CA GLU A 28 13.15 -1.93 1.13
C GLU A 28 12.45 -2.27 -0.19
N TRP A 29 11.15 -2.59 -0.16
CA TRP A 29 10.36 -2.86 -1.36
C TRP A 29 9.24 -1.85 -1.54
N LEU A 30 8.21 -1.87 -0.68
CA LEU A 30 7.06 -0.98 -0.85
C LEU A 30 7.46 0.49 -0.76
N GLY A 31 8.30 0.85 0.23
CA GLY A 31 8.78 2.23 0.36
C GLY A 31 9.46 2.74 -0.92
N ARG A 32 10.26 1.88 -1.58
CA ARG A 32 10.89 2.20 -2.86
C ARG A 32 9.86 2.35 -3.99
N ILE A 33 8.93 1.41 -4.11
CA ILE A 33 7.85 1.48 -5.11
C ILE A 33 7.06 2.79 -4.98
N LEU A 34 6.71 3.17 -3.75
CA LEU A 34 5.97 4.41 -3.48
C LEU A 34 6.80 5.64 -3.89
N THR A 35 8.08 5.68 -3.52
CA THR A 35 8.98 6.80 -3.82
C THR A 35 9.38 6.91 -5.29
N THR A 36 9.31 5.83 -6.08
CA THR A 36 9.68 5.85 -7.52
C THR A 36 8.48 5.92 -8.46
N HIS A 37 7.38 5.24 -8.15
CA HIS A 37 6.24 5.09 -9.07
C HIS A 37 4.98 5.84 -8.64
N TYR A 38 4.88 6.21 -7.35
CA TYR A 38 3.73 6.94 -6.79
C TYR A 38 4.19 8.21 -6.06
N ASN A 39 5.05 8.99 -6.71
CA ASN A 39 5.85 10.05 -6.06
C ASN A 39 5.25 11.46 -6.15
N SER A 40 4.01 11.56 -6.60
CA SER A 40 3.23 12.80 -6.57
C SER A 40 1.95 12.61 -5.76
N ARG A 41 1.38 13.73 -5.31
CA ARG A 41 0.13 13.71 -4.56
C ARG A 41 -1.02 13.07 -5.34
N GLU A 42 -1.05 13.28 -6.66
CA GLU A 42 -2.06 12.72 -7.57
C GLU A 42 -1.92 11.20 -7.67
N GLN A 43 -0.71 10.70 -7.94
CA GLN A 43 -0.46 9.26 -8.00
C GLN A 43 -0.70 8.56 -6.65
N ALA A 44 -0.35 9.20 -5.54
CA ALA A 44 -0.63 8.68 -4.21
C ALA A 44 -2.14 8.62 -3.93
N ALA A 45 -2.89 9.66 -4.33
CA ALA A 45 -4.34 9.69 -4.19
C ALA A 45 -5.00 8.62 -5.07
N ASP A 46 -4.63 8.51 -6.35
CA ASP A 46 -5.16 7.50 -7.26
C ASP A 46 -4.89 6.07 -6.76
N LEU A 47 -3.67 5.83 -6.24
CA LEU A 47 -3.32 4.54 -5.65
C LEU A 47 -4.24 4.20 -4.48
N ILE A 48 -4.47 5.16 -3.57
CA ILE A 48 -5.30 4.97 -2.39
C ILE A 48 -6.77 4.82 -2.78
N ASP A 49 -7.29 5.65 -3.69
CA ASP A 49 -8.70 5.68 -4.12
C ASP A 49 -9.19 4.35 -4.70
N GLY A 50 -8.28 3.53 -5.26
CA GLY A 50 -8.62 2.18 -5.70
C GLY A 50 -8.96 1.17 -4.57
N GLY A 51 -8.75 1.56 -3.31
CA GLY A 51 -9.07 0.78 -2.11
C GLY A 51 -7.98 -0.19 -1.70
N ASP A 52 -8.34 -1.16 -0.86
CA ASP A 52 -7.40 -2.16 -0.37
C ASP A 52 -6.86 -3.04 -1.49
N MET A 53 -5.58 -3.40 -1.38
CA MET A 53 -4.85 -4.09 -2.44
C MET A 53 -4.00 -5.25 -1.92
N SER A 54 -3.78 -6.20 -2.82
CA SER A 54 -2.86 -7.31 -2.62
C SER A 54 -1.40 -6.82 -2.71
N CYS A 55 -1.08 -6.12 -3.80
CA CYS A 55 0.26 -5.62 -4.10
C CYS A 55 0.13 -4.32 -4.91
N ALA A 56 0.94 -3.31 -4.58
CA ALA A 56 0.91 -1.99 -5.24
C ALA A 56 1.61 -1.99 -6.61
N TRP A 57 2.46 -2.97 -6.91
CA TRP A 57 3.27 -2.99 -8.13
C TRP A 57 3.49 -4.40 -8.65
N THR A 58 2.56 -4.88 -9.47
CA THR A 58 2.59 -6.20 -10.10
C THR A 58 1.99 -6.17 -11.49
N LYS A 59 2.26 -7.18 -12.32
CA LYS A 59 1.52 -7.44 -13.56
C LYS A 59 0.29 -8.29 -13.33
N ASP A 60 0.18 -8.98 -12.19
CA ASP A 60 -0.97 -9.82 -11.93
C ASP A 60 -2.25 -9.01 -11.75
N ARG A 61 -3.34 -9.49 -12.33
CA ARG A 61 -4.68 -8.94 -12.16
C ARG A 61 -5.68 -10.04 -11.87
N TRP A 62 -6.79 -9.68 -11.23
CA TRP A 62 -7.93 -10.59 -10.97
C TRP A 62 -8.78 -10.87 -12.22
N THR A 63 -8.17 -10.85 -13.41
CA THR A 63 -8.84 -10.98 -14.72
C THR A 63 -8.89 -12.42 -15.21
N GLY A 64 -8.40 -13.35 -14.40
CA GLY A 64 -8.39 -14.77 -14.68
C GLY A 64 -9.76 -15.40 -14.84
N LYS A 65 -9.89 -16.37 -15.75
CA LYS A 65 -11.09 -17.21 -15.82
C LYS A 65 -10.89 -18.48 -15.01
N GLN A 66 -11.96 -18.92 -14.33
CA GLN A 66 -11.97 -20.23 -13.71
C GLN A 66 -12.00 -21.31 -14.81
N LEU A 67 -10.93 -22.09 -14.91
CA LEU A 67 -10.80 -23.17 -15.90
C LEU A 67 -11.31 -24.51 -15.34
N ALA A 68 -11.18 -24.73 -14.03
CA ALA A 68 -11.71 -25.90 -13.33
C ALA A 68 -11.96 -25.58 -11.84
N ALA A 69 -12.48 -26.55 -11.08
CA ALA A 69 -12.51 -26.45 -9.62
C ALA A 69 -11.08 -26.21 -9.09
N TYR A 70 -10.87 -25.09 -8.38
CA TYR A 70 -9.57 -24.66 -7.86
C TYR A 70 -8.49 -24.30 -8.90
N VAL A 71 -8.84 -24.18 -10.19
CA VAL A 71 -7.91 -23.74 -11.24
C VAL A 71 -8.43 -22.46 -11.87
N THR A 72 -7.70 -21.37 -11.66
CA THR A 72 -7.96 -20.08 -12.28
C THR A 72 -6.76 -19.72 -13.14
N GLU A 73 -7.01 -19.38 -14.40
CA GLU A 73 -5.99 -18.81 -15.27
C GLU A 73 -5.51 -17.49 -14.67
N GLN A 74 -4.21 -17.25 -14.56
CA GLN A 74 -3.69 -15.92 -14.25
C GLN A 74 -3.26 -15.27 -15.57
N LYS A 75 -3.90 -14.16 -15.91
CA LYS A 75 -3.48 -13.34 -17.04
C LYS A 75 -2.79 -12.09 -16.50
N GLU A 76 -1.49 -12.00 -16.76
CA GLU A 76 -0.71 -10.82 -16.48
C GLU A 76 -1.13 -9.67 -17.42
N ALA A 77 -1.16 -8.45 -16.87
CA ALA A 77 -1.25 -7.22 -17.61
C ALA A 77 0.10 -6.89 -18.27
N GLU A 78 0.07 -6.05 -19.32
CA GLU A 78 1.29 -5.59 -19.99
C GLU A 78 2.10 -4.65 -19.09
N GLU A 79 1.41 -3.79 -18.34
CA GLU A 79 1.99 -2.77 -17.47
C GLU A 79 1.88 -3.13 -15.99
N TYR A 80 2.87 -2.69 -15.21
CA TYR A 80 2.84 -2.79 -13.76
C TYR A 80 1.79 -1.85 -13.16
N GLY A 81 1.21 -2.26 -12.05
CA GLY A 81 0.29 -1.43 -11.29
C GLY A 81 -0.32 -2.18 -10.10
N PRO A 82 -1.27 -1.54 -9.42
CA PRO A 82 -1.87 -2.09 -8.21
C PRO A 82 -2.85 -3.22 -8.54
N GLN A 83 -2.86 -4.24 -7.69
CA GLN A 83 -3.81 -5.35 -7.71
C GLN A 83 -4.85 -5.17 -6.59
N TYR A 84 -5.85 -4.33 -6.85
CA TYR A 84 -6.94 -4.04 -5.91
C TYR A 84 -7.88 -5.21 -5.69
N TYR A 85 -8.39 -5.40 -4.46
CA TYR A 85 -9.37 -6.44 -4.17
C TYR A 85 -10.74 -6.21 -4.82
N SER A 86 -11.06 -4.97 -5.18
CA SER A 86 -12.23 -4.64 -6.01
C SER A 86 -12.23 -5.38 -7.35
N GLY A 87 -11.06 -5.67 -7.92
CA GLY A 87 -10.95 -6.45 -9.15
C GLY A 87 -11.41 -7.91 -9.03
N ARG A 88 -11.49 -8.46 -7.81
CA ARG A 88 -12.09 -9.79 -7.52
C ARG A 88 -13.48 -9.70 -6.88
N GLY A 89 -14.09 -8.52 -6.90
CA GLY A 89 -15.45 -8.28 -6.40
C GLY A 89 -15.56 -8.01 -4.90
N GLU A 90 -14.46 -7.71 -4.20
CA GLU A 90 -14.52 -7.30 -2.80
C GLU A 90 -14.74 -5.79 -2.67
N ASP A 91 -15.57 -5.38 -1.71
CA ASP A 91 -15.82 -3.98 -1.39
C ASP A 91 -14.97 -3.56 -0.18
N CYS A 92 -13.76 -3.08 -0.47
CA CYS A 92 -12.78 -2.67 0.54
C CYS A 92 -12.31 -1.23 0.25
N PRO A 93 -13.15 -0.22 0.53
CA PRO A 93 -12.82 1.18 0.25
C PRO A 93 -11.75 1.71 1.21
N PRO A 94 -11.11 2.85 0.89
CA PRO A 94 -10.15 3.49 1.77
C PRO A 94 -10.74 3.81 3.16
N ARG A 95 -9.92 3.65 4.19
CA ARG A 95 -10.22 4.00 5.58
C ARG A 95 -9.80 5.43 5.86
N LEU A 96 -10.69 6.20 6.50
CA LEU A 96 -10.37 7.51 7.05
C LEU A 96 -10.05 7.40 8.54
N ASP A 97 -8.87 7.87 8.93
CA ASP A 97 -8.46 8.04 10.32
C ASP A 97 -8.40 9.53 10.67
N ASP A 98 -8.97 9.91 11.82
CA ASP A 98 -9.09 11.33 12.21
C ASP A 98 -7.74 12.05 12.37
N ASN A 99 -6.67 11.29 12.63
CA ASN A 99 -5.33 11.82 12.85
C ASN A 99 -4.26 10.71 12.76
N MET A 100 -3.01 11.15 12.80
CA MET A 100 -1.81 10.30 12.77
C MET A 100 -1.77 9.23 13.87
N GLU A 101 -2.23 9.55 15.08
CA GLU A 101 -2.20 8.59 16.19
C GLU A 101 -3.11 7.39 15.93
N LYS A 102 -4.35 7.66 15.47
CA LYS A 102 -5.29 6.59 15.09
C LYS A 102 -4.77 5.75 13.92
N TYR A 103 -4.17 6.41 12.94
CA TYR A 103 -3.58 5.76 11.78
C TYR A 103 -2.46 4.77 12.20
N LEU A 104 -1.49 5.24 13.00
CA LEU A 104 -0.33 4.43 13.40
C LEU A 104 -0.69 3.30 14.37
N THR A 105 -1.71 3.48 15.21
CA THR A 105 -2.18 2.39 16.09
C THR A 105 -2.77 1.21 15.31
N ASN A 106 -3.36 1.46 14.13
CA ASN A 106 -3.97 0.44 13.28
C ASN A 106 -3.30 0.37 11.89
N GLY A 107 -1.97 0.46 11.86
CA GLY A 107 -1.16 0.60 10.65
C GLY A 107 -0.62 -0.69 10.04
N GLU A 108 -1.01 -1.87 10.56
CA GLU A 108 -0.42 -3.17 10.23
C GLU A 108 1.04 -3.27 10.74
N GLU A 109 1.98 -3.81 9.96
CA GLU A 109 3.40 -3.88 10.34
C GLU A 109 4.20 -2.63 9.95
N TYR A 110 3.76 -1.91 8.90
CA TYR A 110 4.34 -0.62 8.48
C TYR A 110 3.27 0.35 7.98
N GLY A 111 3.34 1.60 8.42
CA GLY A 111 2.50 2.69 7.94
C GLY A 111 3.26 3.65 7.03
N TYR A 112 2.78 3.89 5.82
CA TYR A 112 3.34 4.88 4.90
C TYR A 112 2.42 6.09 4.80
N ILE A 113 2.95 7.31 4.88
CA ILE A 113 2.17 8.54 4.75
C ILE A 113 2.81 9.43 3.70
N PHE A 114 2.02 9.83 2.70
CA PHE A 114 2.40 10.89 1.77
C PHE A 114 2.05 12.25 2.37
N GLU A 115 3.07 13.03 2.70
CA GLU A 115 2.93 14.39 3.23
C GLU A 115 4.05 15.29 2.71
N ASN A 116 3.73 16.56 2.46
CA ASN A 116 4.68 17.57 1.97
C ASN A 116 5.46 17.17 0.70
N GLY A 117 4.87 16.32 -0.14
CA GLY A 117 5.47 15.88 -1.40
C GLY A 117 6.36 14.64 -1.30
N GLU A 118 6.46 14.02 -0.12
CA GLU A 118 7.35 12.88 0.12
C GLU A 118 6.64 11.77 0.90
N TRP A 119 7.12 10.53 0.74
CA TRP A 119 6.68 9.40 1.53
C TRP A 119 7.49 9.26 2.82
N LYS A 120 6.78 9.10 3.94
CA LYS A 120 7.37 8.75 5.23
C LYS A 120 6.91 7.35 5.63
N CYS A 121 7.83 6.55 6.16
CA CYS A 121 7.54 5.22 6.66
C CYS A 121 7.64 5.19 8.17
N TYR A 122 6.69 4.53 8.83
CA TYR A 122 6.61 4.35 10.27
C TYR A 122 6.53 2.86 10.58
N ASP A 123 7.24 2.45 11.61
CA ASP A 123 7.06 1.12 12.19
C ASP A 123 5.78 1.10 13.04
N THR A 124 4.83 0.22 12.73
CA THR A 124 3.56 0.10 13.46
C THR A 124 3.41 -1.23 14.19
N LYS A 125 4.51 -1.99 14.33
CA LYS A 125 4.55 -3.23 15.12
C LYS A 125 4.61 -2.84 16.59
N ASP A 126 3.52 -3.09 17.32
CA ASP A 126 3.36 -2.75 18.75
C ASP A 126 4.38 -3.41 19.69
N TRP A 127 5.00 -4.50 19.23
CA TRP A 127 6.08 -5.21 19.91
C TRP A 127 7.49 -4.74 19.54
N SER A 128 7.64 -3.80 18.60
CA SER A 128 8.94 -3.30 18.16
C SER A 128 9.45 -2.18 19.06
N ASP A 129 10.77 -2.13 19.27
CA ASP A 129 11.43 -1.05 20.00
C ASP A 129 11.27 0.31 19.29
N THR A 130 11.02 0.29 17.98
CA THR A 130 10.78 1.48 17.14
C THR A 130 9.30 1.74 16.89
N TYR A 131 8.38 1.21 17.71
CA TYR A 131 6.94 1.39 17.52
C TYR A 131 6.54 2.88 17.43
N LYS A 132 5.83 3.21 16.35
CA LYS A 132 5.42 4.57 15.94
C LYS A 132 6.56 5.52 15.58
N GLU A 133 7.80 5.04 15.52
CA GLU A 133 8.92 5.84 15.05
C GLU A 133 9.00 5.83 13.53
N GLN A 134 9.45 6.96 12.97
CA GLN A 134 9.74 7.04 11.55
C GLN A 134 11.03 6.26 11.26
N ILE A 135 10.98 5.39 10.25
CA ILE A 135 12.13 4.61 9.77
C ILE A 135 12.51 5.03 8.36
N SER A 136 13.75 4.75 7.96
CA SER A 136 14.25 5.12 6.64
C SER A 136 13.65 4.25 5.55
N ILE A 137 13.29 4.88 4.43
CA ILE A 137 13.06 4.20 3.17
C ILE A 137 14.41 4.14 2.45
N PRO A 138 14.98 2.94 2.20
CA PRO A 138 16.27 2.83 1.54
C PRO A 138 16.22 3.39 0.11
N GLU A 139 17.20 4.22 -0.25
CA GLU A 139 17.31 4.77 -1.60
C GLU A 139 17.61 3.70 -2.67
N GLY A 140 17.38 4.07 -3.93
CA GLY A 140 17.67 3.27 -5.13
C GLY A 140 16.43 2.66 -5.76
N ALA A 141 16.43 2.57 -7.09
CA ALA A 141 15.38 1.84 -7.80
C ALA A 141 15.51 0.34 -7.54
N LEU A 142 14.39 -0.35 -7.31
CA LEU A 142 14.35 -1.80 -7.39
C LEU A 142 14.65 -2.19 -8.85
N ALA A 143 15.51 -3.19 -9.04
CA ALA A 143 15.67 -3.79 -10.36
C ALA A 143 14.33 -4.46 -10.72
N VAL A 144 13.68 -3.96 -11.78
CA VAL A 144 12.47 -4.56 -12.38
C VAL A 144 12.89 -5.50 -13.49
#